data_AF-A0A7A7UXH9-F1
#
_entry.id   AF-A0A7A7UXH9-F1
#
_cell.length_a   1.000
_cell.length_b   1.000
_cell.length_c   1.000
_cell.angle_alpha   90.00
_cell.angle_beta   90.00
_cell.angle_gamma   90.00
#
_symmetry.space_group_name_H-M   'P 1'
#
loop_
_entity.id
_entity.type
_entity.pdbx_description
1 polymer ?
#
loop_
_entity_poly.entity_id
_entity_poly.type
_entity_poly.pdbx_seq_one_letter_code
_entity_poly.pdbx_strand_id
1 'polypeptide(L)'
;MGNFYWVICHHCDGHGSMDNPAFSDGFTNSELYDIEPEERQRIVNGAYDVLCTTCKGSGKVKVPNIREMSFGEKRALVERRREQRELDELSQMEKMERMMGC
;
A
#
# COMPACT_ATOMS: atom_id res chain seq x y z
N MET A 1 -25.36 -10.68 -7.19
CA MET A 1 -23.97 -10.50 -6.71
C MET A 1 -23.69 -9.00 -6.65
N GLY A 2 -22.89 -8.52 -5.70
CA GLY A 2 -22.63 -7.07 -5.58
C GLY A 2 -21.67 -6.56 -6.67
N ASN A 3 -21.75 -5.26 -6.99
CA ASN A 3 -20.87 -4.59 -7.96
C ASN A 3 -19.38 -4.59 -7.60
N PHE A 4 -19.02 -5.09 -6.41
CA PHE A 4 -17.66 -5.12 -5.91
C PHE A 4 -17.40 -6.44 -5.18
N TYR A 5 -16.14 -6.86 -5.19
CA TYR A 5 -15.64 -7.99 -4.41
C TYR A 5 -14.30 -7.64 -3.75
N TRP A 6 -13.91 -8.40 -2.74
CA TRP A 6 -12.63 -8.22 -2.07
C TRP A 6 -11.60 -9.16 -2.68
N VAL A 7 -10.39 -8.66 -2.90
CA VAL A 7 -9.23 -9.46 -3.29
C VAL A 7 -8.10 -9.22 -2.30
N ILE A 8 -7.21 -10.20 -2.19
CA ILE A 8 -5.97 -10.06 -1.44
C ILE A 8 -5.18 -8.88 -2.02
N CYS A 9 -4.63 -8.04 -1.16
CA CYS A 9 -3.82 -6.92 -1.58
C CYS A 9 -2.53 -7.43 -2.21
N HIS A 10 -2.34 -7.19 -3.51
CA HIS A 10 -1.14 -7.60 -4.27
C HIS A 10 0.15 -6.90 -3.86
N HIS A 11 0.08 -5.80 -3.11
CA HIS A 11 1.26 -5.06 -2.67
C HIS A 11 1.88 -5.65 -1.39
N CYS A 12 1.07 -6.25 -0.54
CA CYS A 12 1.53 -6.83 0.73
C CYS A 12 1.18 -8.32 0.83
N ASP A 13 0.71 -8.91 -0.26
CA ASP A 13 0.24 -10.31 -0.34
C ASP A 13 -0.68 -10.76 0.81
N GLY A 14 -1.46 -9.82 1.35
CA GLY A 14 -2.40 -10.09 2.45
C GLY A 14 -1.84 -9.88 3.86
N HIS A 15 -0.55 -9.59 4.01
CA HIS A 15 0.08 -9.35 5.31
C HIS A 15 -0.43 -8.06 5.98
N GLY A 16 -0.89 -7.07 5.20
CA GLY A 16 -1.38 -5.80 5.72
C GLY A 16 -0.27 -4.84 6.16
N SER A 17 0.95 -5.34 6.35
CA SER A 17 2.17 -4.57 6.56
C SER A 17 3.07 -4.59 5.32
N MET A 18 4.10 -3.76 5.32
CA MET A 18 5.20 -3.74 4.37
C MET A 18 6.47 -3.27 5.07
N ASP A 19 7.62 -3.53 4.44
CA ASP A 19 8.90 -3.02 4.93
C ASP A 19 8.87 -1.49 5.03
N ASN A 20 9.53 -0.97 6.06
CA ASN A 20 9.59 0.45 6.31
C ASN A 20 10.46 1.15 5.25
N PRO A 21 9.91 2.08 4.45
CA PRO A 21 10.67 2.75 3.39
C PRO A 21 11.84 3.61 3.88
N ALA A 22 11.91 3.90 5.19
CA ALA A 22 13.04 4.59 5.79
C ALA A 22 14.35 3.75 5.72
N PHE A 23 14.23 2.45 5.50
CA PHE A 23 15.34 1.53 5.37
C PHE A 23 15.26 0.78 4.04
N SER A 24 16.41 0.39 3.50
CA SER A 24 16.53 -0.43 2.30
C SER A 24 17.37 -1.67 2.61
N ASP A 25 17.05 -2.79 1.97
CA ASP A 25 17.85 -4.03 1.96
C ASP A 25 17.94 -4.85 3.25
N GLY A 26 17.12 -4.55 4.27
CA GLY A 26 16.98 -5.38 5.47
C GLY A 26 18.31 -5.70 6.17
N PHE A 27 18.35 -6.79 6.93
CA PHE A 27 19.60 -7.35 7.46
C PHE A 27 19.90 -8.68 6.79
N THR A 28 21.16 -8.90 6.43
CA THR A 28 21.62 -10.26 6.12
C THR A 28 21.55 -11.12 7.38
N ASN A 29 21.53 -12.44 7.20
CA ASN A 29 21.44 -13.36 8.33
C ASN A 29 22.64 -13.18 9.29
N SER A 30 23.85 -12.98 8.76
CA SER A 30 25.05 -12.71 9.57
C SER A 30 24.93 -11.43 10.39
N GLU A 31 24.49 -10.32 9.78
CA GLU A 31 24.30 -9.04 10.49
C GLU A 31 23.22 -9.16 11.57
N LEU A 32 22.17 -9.93 11.28
CA LEU A 32 21.10 -10.17 12.24
C LEU A 32 21.58 -10.99 13.46
N TYR A 33 22.56 -11.88 13.28
CA TYR A 33 23.14 -12.66 14.39
C TYR A 33 24.05 -11.84 15.31
N ASP A 34 24.64 -10.76 14.79
CA ASP A 34 25.46 -9.82 15.55
C ASP A 34 24.63 -8.83 16.39
N ILE A 35 23.32 -8.75 16.13
CA ILE A 35 22.37 -7.95 16.91
C ILE A 35 21.97 -8.68 18.20
N GLU A 36 21.79 -7.90 19.27
CA GLU A 36 21.32 -8.39 20.57
C GLU A 36 20.07 -9.28 20.44
N PRO A 37 19.98 -10.42 21.14
CA PRO A 37 18.92 -11.42 20.91
C PRO A 37 17.49 -10.88 21.00
N GLU A 38 17.24 -9.96 21.94
CA GLU A 38 15.93 -9.32 22.12
C GLU A 38 15.57 -8.42 20.93
N GLU A 39 16.55 -7.66 20.43
CA GLU A 39 16.37 -6.76 19.29
C GLU A 39 16.18 -7.55 17.99
N ARG A 40 16.97 -8.61 17.80
CA ARG A 40 16.77 -9.55 16.70
C ARG A 40 15.34 -10.09 16.67
N GLN A 41 14.80 -10.47 17.83
CA GLN A 41 13.43 -10.98 17.89
C GLN A 41 12.39 -9.91 17.51
N ARG A 42 12.61 -8.65 17.89
CA ARG A 42 11.75 -7.52 17.47
C ARG A 42 11.76 -7.33 15.96
N ILE A 43 12.94 -7.36 15.35
CA ILE A 43 13.13 -7.22 13.90
C ILE A 43 12.40 -8.36 13.16
N VAL A 44 12.65 -9.62 13.54
CA VAL A 44 12.03 -10.79 12.89
C VAL A 44 10.50 -10.83 13.08
N ASN A 45 10.00 -10.28 14.19
CA ASN A 45 8.56 -10.16 14.44
C ASN A 45 7.91 -8.98 13.70
N GLY A 46 8.65 -8.23 12.87
CA GLY A 46 8.11 -7.11 12.10
C GLY A 46 7.77 -5.89 12.95
N ALA A 47 8.45 -5.68 14.09
CA ALA A 47 8.18 -4.54 14.98
C ALA A 47 8.38 -3.17 14.30
N TYR A 48 9.15 -3.14 13.21
CA TYR A 48 9.43 -1.95 12.42
C TYR A 48 8.61 -1.88 11.12
N ASP A 49 7.83 -2.91 10.80
CA ASP A 49 7.00 -2.91 9.61
C ASP A 49 5.96 -1.79 9.68
N VAL A 50 5.67 -1.20 8.54
CA VAL A 50 4.67 -0.13 8.44
C VAL A 50 3.40 -0.66 7.79
N LEU A 51 2.27 0.03 8.00
CA LEU A 51 1.02 -0.33 7.34
C LEU A 51 1.18 -0.24 5.83
N CYS A 52 0.70 -1.26 5.12
CA CYS A 52 0.68 -1.27 3.66
C CYS A 52 -0.07 -0.03 3.15
N THR A 53 0.62 0.78 2.34
CA THR A 53 0.09 2.03 1.79
C THR A 53 -1.14 1.83 0.90
N THR A 54 -1.27 0.65 0.28
CA THR A 54 -2.36 0.31 -0.63
C THR A 54 -3.62 -0.13 0.12
N CYS A 55 -3.51 -1.09 1.05
CA CYS A 55 -4.67 -1.65 1.75
C CYS A 55 -4.90 -1.07 3.15
N LYS A 56 -4.02 -0.20 3.63
CA LYS A 56 -4.06 0.46 4.94
C LYS A 56 -4.22 -0.52 6.11
N GLY A 57 -3.46 -1.62 6.09
CA GLY A 57 -3.49 -2.63 7.16
C GLY A 57 -4.55 -3.73 7.01
N SER A 58 -5.47 -3.62 6.05
CA SER A 58 -6.59 -4.57 5.96
C SER A 58 -6.25 -5.91 5.28
N GLY A 59 -5.10 -6.01 4.60
CA GLY A 59 -4.69 -7.18 3.82
C GLY A 59 -5.50 -7.40 2.54
N LYS A 60 -6.52 -6.59 2.25
CA LYS A 60 -7.42 -6.77 1.11
C LYS A 60 -7.86 -5.45 0.50
N VAL A 61 -8.12 -5.46 -0.79
CA VAL A 61 -8.63 -4.28 -1.52
C VAL A 61 -9.96 -4.61 -2.18
N LYS A 62 -10.82 -3.59 -2.25
CA LYS A 62 -12.13 -3.71 -2.88
C LYS A 62 -12.00 -3.41 -4.37
N VAL A 63 -12.35 -4.37 -5.21
CA VAL A 63 -12.25 -4.26 -6.66
C VAL A 63 -13.64 -4.31 -7.32
N PRO A 64 -13.87 -3.51 -8.36
CA PRO A 64 -15.14 -3.51 -9.08
C PRO A 64 -15.30 -4.80 -9.89
N ASN A 65 -16.50 -5.38 -9.84
CA ASN A 65 -16.87 -6.50 -10.70
C ASN A 65 -17.42 -5.97 -12.04
N ILE A 66 -16.52 -5.71 -12.99
CA ILE A 66 -16.87 -5.09 -14.28
C ILE A 66 -17.89 -5.92 -15.08
N ARG A 67 -17.96 -7.24 -14.88
CA ARG A 67 -18.91 -8.10 -15.59
C ARG A 67 -20.34 -7.87 -15.12
N GLU A 68 -20.52 -7.64 -13.82
CA GLU A 68 -21.83 -7.47 -13.19
C GLU A 68 -22.33 -6.02 -13.22
N MET A 69 -21.46 -5.05 -13.47
CA MET A 69 -21.84 -3.63 -13.55
C MET A 69 -22.63 -3.30 -14.82
N SER A 70 -23.63 -2.42 -14.70
CA SER A 70 -24.34 -1.81 -15.83
C SER A 70 -23.45 -0.82 -16.59
N PHE A 71 -23.90 -0.39 -17.78
CA PHE A 71 -23.18 0.62 -18.57
C PHE A 71 -23.02 1.96 -17.84
N GLY A 72 -24.09 2.43 -17.17
CA GLY A 72 -24.04 3.67 -16.40
C GLY A 72 -23.03 3.62 -15.25
N GLU A 73 -22.97 2.50 -14.53
CA GLU A 73 -22.01 2.31 -13.44
C GLU A 73 -20.57 2.20 -13.94
N LYS A 74 -20.34 1.57 -15.10
CA LYS A 74 -19.01 1.56 -15.74
C LYS A 74 -18.56 2.97 -16.11
N ARG A 75 -19.46 3.78 -16.69
CA ARG A 75 -19.17 5.18 -17.03
C ARG A 75 -18.79 5.98 -15.78
N ALA A 76 -19.57 5.88 -14.71
CA ALA A 76 -19.27 6.56 -13.45
C ALA A 76 -17.93 6.11 -12.83
N LEU A 77 -17.58 4.83 -12.93
CA LEU A 77 -16.29 4.31 -12.48
C LEU A 77 -15.11 4.91 -13.27
N VAL A 78 -15.27 5.09 -14.58
CA VAL A 78 -14.24 5.69 -15.44
C VAL A 78 -14.01 7.16 -15.07
N GLU A 79 -15.08 7.95 -14.88
CA GLU A 79 -14.96 9.35 -14.47
C GLU A 79 -14.27 9.48 -13.11
N ARG A 80 -14.69 8.69 -12.10
CA ARG A 80 -14.02 8.69 -10.79
C ARG A 80 -12.52 8.36 -10.89
N ARG A 81 -12.15 7.40 -11.74
CA ARG A 81 -10.74 7.03 -11.95
C ARG A 81 -9.95 8.15 -12.64
N ARG A 82 -10.60 8.98 -13.45
CA ARG A 82 -9.98 10.14 -14.08
C ARG A 82 -9.74 11.24 -13.05
N GLU A 83 -10.77 11.62 -12.30
CA GLU A 83 -10.68 12.61 -11.22
C GLU A 83 -9.59 12.23 -10.20
N GLN A 84 -9.52 10.94 -9.82
CA GLN A 84 -8.49 10.48 -8.90
C GLN A 84 -7.07 10.65 -9.44
N ARG A 85 -6.83 10.40 -10.74
CA ARG A 85 -5.50 10.62 -11.34
C ARG A 85 -5.09 12.09 -11.30
N GLU A 86 -6.03 12.99 -11.62
CA GLU A 86 -5.79 14.43 -11.58
C GLU A 86 -5.45 14.90 -10.15
N LEU A 87 -6.15 14.38 -9.14
CA LEU A 87 -5.85 14.63 -7.73
C LEU A 87 -4.52 14.05 -7.26
N ASP A 88 -4.17 12.85 -7.74
CA ASP A 88 -2.90 12.21 -7.40
C ASP A 88 -1.72 13.00 -7.99
N GLU A 89 -1.84 13.48 -9.23
CA GLU A 89 -0.84 14.37 -9.87
C GLU A 89 -0.64 15.67 -9.06
N LEU A 90 -1.73 16.32 -8.65
CA LEU A 90 -1.69 17.49 -7.76
C LEU A 90 -0.99 17.18 -6.44
N SER A 91 -1.34 16.06 -5.79
CA SER A 91 -0.72 15.66 -4.53
C SER A 91 0.79 15.37 -4.67
N GLN A 92 1.22 14.84 -5.81
CA GLN A 92 2.66 14.63 -6.07
C GLN A 92 3.40 15.95 -6.25
N MET A 93 2.82 16.92 -6.97
CA MET A 93 3.38 18.27 -7.10
C MET A 93 3.53 18.95 -5.74
N GLU A 94 2.47 18.93 -4.91
CA GLU A 94 2.50 19.50 -3.55
C GLU A 94 3.57 18.86 -2.65
N LYS A 95 3.77 17.54 -2.75
CA LYS A 95 4.84 16.86 -2.01
C LYS A 95 6.22 17.33 -2.46
N MET A 96 6.41 17.53 -3.77
CA MET A 96 7.67 18.00 -4.33
C MET A 96 7.98 19.44 -3.90
N GLU A 97 6.98 20.32 -3.90
CA GLU A 97 7.10 21.71 -3.40
C GLU A 97 7.53 21.71 -1.92
N ARG A 98 6.86 20.91 -1.07
CA ARG A 98 7.22 20.78 0.35
C ARG A 98 8.64 20.27 0.57
N MET A 99 9.13 19.35 -0.27
CA MET A 99 10.51 18.85 -0.18
C MET A 99 11.54 19.90 -0.62
N MET A 100 11.18 20.77 -1.56
CA MET A 100 12.04 21.86 -2.05
C MET A 100 12.04 23.09 -1.12
N GLY A 101 11.18 23.10 -0.10
CA GLY A 101 11.11 24.17 0.91
C GLY A 101 10.54 25.49 0.40
N CYS A 102 9.75 25.45 -0.67
CA CYS A 102 8.98 26.58 -1.20
C CYS A 102 7.50 26.45 -0.80
#